data_AF-A0A5E7Y9T4-F1
#
_entry.id   AF-A0A5E7Y9T4-F1
#
_cell.length_a   1.000
_cell.length_b   1.000
_cell.length_c   1.000
_cell.angle_alpha   90.00
_cell.angle_beta   90.00
_cell.angle_gamma   90.00
#
_symmetry.space_group_name_H-M   'P 1'
#
loop_
_entity.id
_entity.type
_entity.pdbx_description
1 polymer ?
#
loop_
_entity_poly.entity_id
_entity_poly.type
_entity_poly.pdbx_seq_one_letter_code
_entity_poly.pdbx_strand_id
1 'polypeptide(L)'
;MIKKIVLGIGVLFVGLQFFRGTPPEVTAENPDDLLATSQISSEVSSLFRTACYDCHSNETRYPWYSYITPVSWFVFDHINHGREEVNFSEWASLRKSKKVRILKDLTEEVGEGKMPLESYTIMHGDAQLSKEQRDLLVNWAEGFSAEVMKE
;
A
#
# COMPACT_ATOMS: atom_id res chain seq x y z
N MET A 1 27.65 -28.64 -19.54
CA MET A 1 26.46 -28.89 -18.68
C MET A 1 25.74 -27.61 -18.32
N ILE A 2 26.44 -26.57 -17.84
CA ILE A 2 25.87 -25.26 -17.47
C ILE A 2 24.99 -24.64 -18.58
N LYS A 3 25.42 -24.66 -19.85
CA LYS A 3 24.62 -24.14 -20.99
C LYS A 3 23.24 -24.79 -21.12
N LYS A 4 23.12 -26.10 -20.84
CA LYS A 4 21.84 -26.82 -20.91
C LYS A 4 20.94 -26.48 -19.72
N ILE A 5 21.52 -26.24 -18.54
CA ILE A 5 20.79 -25.82 -17.33
C ILE A 5 20.24 -24.41 -17.51
N VAL A 6 21.08 -23.47 -17.97
CA VAL A 6 20.65 -22.08 -18.24
C VAL A 6 19.55 -22.05 -19.29
N LEU A 7 19.70 -22.82 -20.37
CA LEU A 7 18.64 -22.95 -21.39
C LEU A 7 17.34 -23.51 -20.80
N GLY A 8 17.43 -24.55 -19.96
CA GLY A 8 16.27 -25.13 -19.29
C GLY A 8 15.55 -24.13 -18.38
N ILE A 9 16.30 -23.37 -17.56
CA ILE A 9 15.75 -22.31 -16.71
C ILE A 9 15.11 -21.20 -17.55
N GLY A 10 15.76 -20.80 -18.65
CA GLY A 10 15.22 -19.78 -19.55
C GLY A 10 13.90 -20.20 -20.18
N VAL A 11 13.80 -21.45 -20.67
CA VAL A 11 12.55 -21.99 -21.22
C VAL A 11 11.47 -22.06 -20.14
N LEU A 12 11.80 -22.51 -18.94
CA LEU A 12 10.86 -22.54 -17.82
C LEU A 12 10.36 -21.12 -17.46
N PHE A 13 11.27 -20.14 -17.36
CA PHE A 13 10.94 -18.76 -17.05
C PHE A 13 10.03 -18.13 -18.11
N VAL A 14 10.32 -18.36 -19.40
CA VAL A 14 9.47 -17.93 -20.51
C VAL A 14 8.11 -18.63 -20.46
N GLY A 15 8.07 -19.92 -20.16
CA GLY A 15 6.83 -20.68 -19.95
C GLY A 15 5.98 -20.12 -18.81
N LEU A 16 6.61 -19.71 -17.70
CA LEU A 16 5.92 -19.09 -16.56
C LEU A 16 5.28 -17.75 -16.93
N GLN A 17 5.84 -16.97 -17.87
CA GLN A 17 5.26 -15.68 -18.27
C GLN A 17 3.88 -15.78 -18.94
N PHE A 18 3.42 -17.00 -19.30
CA PHE A 18 2.07 -17.23 -19.81
C PHE A 18 1.01 -17.35 -18.68
N PHE A 19 1.44 -17.51 -17.43
CA PHE A 19 0.56 -17.62 -16.25
C PHE A 19 0.58 -16.31 -15.46
N ARG A 20 0.24 -15.19 -16.09
CA ARG A 20 0.27 -13.88 -15.44
C ARG A 20 -0.84 -13.73 -14.41
N GLY A 21 -0.55 -13.05 -13.30
CA GLY A 21 -1.59 -12.61 -12.37
C GLY A 21 -2.42 -11.46 -12.97
N THR A 22 -3.62 -11.25 -12.44
CA THR A 22 -4.45 -10.09 -12.77
C THR A 22 -4.16 -8.98 -11.76
N PRO A 23 -3.70 -7.79 -12.19
CA PRO A 23 -3.51 -6.68 -11.27
C PRO A 23 -4.84 -6.23 -10.67
N PRO A 24 -4.89 -5.87 -9.37
CA PRO A 24 -6.00 -5.12 -8.79
C PRO A 24 -6.30 -3.87 -9.62
N GLU A 25 -7.58 -3.47 -9.67
CA GLU A 25 -8.02 -2.34 -10.48
C GLU A 25 -7.43 -1.01 -9.96
N VAL A 26 -7.14 -0.08 -10.88
CA VAL A 26 -6.70 1.29 -10.55
C VAL A 26 -7.76 2.26 -11.06
N THR A 27 -8.27 3.09 -10.15
CA THR A 27 -9.36 4.02 -10.41
C THR A 27 -8.85 5.45 -10.26
N ALA A 28 -9.05 6.27 -11.29
CA ALA A 28 -8.59 7.67 -11.29
C ALA A 28 -9.46 8.59 -10.43
N GLU A 29 -10.75 8.27 -10.29
CA GLU A 29 -11.72 9.06 -9.52
C GLU A 29 -12.14 8.29 -8.26
N ASN A 30 -11.70 8.78 -7.10
CA ASN A 30 -12.04 8.21 -5.80
C ASN A 30 -12.72 9.30 -4.94
N PRO A 31 -14.03 9.57 -5.13
CA PRO A 31 -14.72 10.67 -4.45
C PRO A 31 -14.77 10.49 -2.93
N ASP A 32 -14.66 9.25 -2.45
CA ASP A 32 -14.66 8.90 -1.03
C ASP A 32 -13.26 8.81 -0.43
N ASP A 33 -12.22 9.22 -1.17
CA ASP A 33 -10.83 9.09 -0.73
C ASP A 33 -10.52 9.89 0.55
N LEU A 34 -9.67 9.33 1.42
CA LEU A 34 -9.22 9.95 2.68
C LEU A 34 -8.69 11.37 2.46
N LEU A 35 -7.79 11.55 1.50
CA LEU A 35 -7.15 12.83 1.22
C LEU A 35 -8.07 13.79 0.47
N ALA A 36 -9.11 13.29 -0.20
CA ALA A 36 -10.11 14.11 -0.88
C ALA A 36 -11.20 14.62 0.09
N THR A 37 -11.54 13.82 1.10
CA THR A 37 -12.70 14.07 1.98
C THR A 37 -12.34 14.60 3.36
N SER A 38 -11.05 14.59 3.73
CA SER A 38 -10.57 15.02 5.04
C SER A 38 -9.63 16.22 4.93
N GLN A 39 -9.68 17.12 5.92
CA GLN A 39 -8.74 18.25 6.00
C GLN A 39 -7.41 17.78 6.56
N ILE A 40 -6.49 17.38 5.68
CA ILE A 40 -5.17 16.85 6.04
C ILE A 40 -4.08 17.81 5.53
N SER A 41 -3.03 18.01 6.32
CA SER A 41 -1.91 18.87 5.93
C SER A 41 -1.18 18.27 4.73
N SER A 42 -0.59 19.13 3.89
CA SER A 42 0.14 18.67 2.69
C SER A 42 1.30 17.71 3.02
N GLU A 43 1.91 17.86 4.19
CA GLU A 43 3.00 17.00 4.66
C GLU A 43 2.49 15.57 4.92
N VAL A 44 1.40 15.43 5.69
CA VAL A 44 0.79 14.12 5.96
C VAL A 44 0.25 13.51 4.67
N SER A 45 -0.44 14.29 3.83
CA SER A 45 -0.93 13.81 2.53
C SER A 45 0.18 13.26 1.65
N SER A 46 1.36 13.89 1.64
CA SER A 46 2.51 13.40 0.89
C SER A 46 3.00 12.05 1.43
N LEU A 47 3.05 11.88 2.75
CA LEU A 47 3.47 10.61 3.35
C LEU A 47 2.51 9.47 3.00
N PHE A 48 1.19 9.72 3.04
CA PHE A 48 0.20 8.74 2.60
C PHE A 48 0.42 8.31 1.14
N ARG A 49 0.62 9.28 0.23
CA ARG A 49 0.80 9.00 -1.20
C ARG A 49 2.08 8.22 -1.51
N THR A 50 3.12 8.39 -0.70
CA THR A 50 4.42 7.73 -0.92
C THR A 50 4.52 6.39 -0.19
N ALA A 51 4.02 6.31 1.05
CA ALA A 51 4.24 5.15 1.92
C ALA A 51 3.04 4.19 2.00
N CYS A 52 1.83 4.63 1.67
CA CYS A 52 0.60 3.85 1.94
C CYS A 52 -0.21 3.53 0.68
N TYR A 53 -0.37 4.51 -0.22
CA TYR A 53 -1.37 4.44 -1.31
C TYR A 53 -1.10 3.34 -2.33
N ASP A 54 0.16 2.93 -2.53
CA ASP A 54 0.47 1.87 -3.49
C ASP A 54 -0.13 0.51 -3.09
N CYS A 55 -0.36 0.27 -1.79
CA CYS A 55 -0.99 -0.96 -1.28
C CYS A 55 -2.42 -0.75 -0.75
N HIS A 56 -2.72 0.42 -0.19
CA HIS A 56 -3.97 0.69 0.55
C HIS A 56 -4.90 1.69 -0.16
N SER A 57 -4.81 1.84 -1.47
CA SER A 57 -5.71 2.70 -2.25
C SER A 57 -6.03 2.11 -3.62
N ASN A 58 -7.05 2.63 -4.29
CA ASN A 58 -7.33 2.36 -5.70
C ASN A 58 -6.41 3.14 -6.65
N GLU A 59 -5.45 3.93 -6.14
CA GLU A 59 -4.50 4.74 -6.93
C GLU A 59 -3.11 4.08 -7.05
N THR A 60 -3.02 2.76 -6.92
CA THR A 60 -1.75 2.02 -6.95
C THR A 60 -0.90 2.35 -8.17
N ARG A 61 0.36 2.73 -7.93
CA ARG A 61 1.37 2.87 -8.99
C ARG A 61 2.16 1.57 -9.12
N TYR A 62 1.79 0.74 -10.09
CA TYR A 62 2.47 -0.53 -10.34
C TYR A 62 3.91 -0.31 -10.87
N PRO A 63 4.95 -0.84 -10.20
CA PRO A 63 6.29 -0.87 -10.76
C PRO A 63 6.36 -1.87 -11.91
N TRP A 64 7.23 -1.64 -12.90
CA TRP A 64 7.33 -2.50 -14.10
C TRP A 64 7.50 -4.00 -13.82
N TYR A 65 8.15 -4.35 -12.71
CA TYR A 65 8.39 -5.74 -12.32
C TYR A 65 7.13 -6.46 -11.82
N SER A 66 6.06 -5.73 -11.46
CA SER A 66 4.79 -6.33 -11.05
C SER A 66 4.10 -7.09 -12.19
N TYR A 67 4.56 -6.92 -13.43
CA TYR A 67 4.07 -7.65 -14.60
C TYR A 67 4.93 -8.88 -14.97
N ILE A 68 5.94 -9.21 -14.16
CA ILE A 68 6.84 -10.35 -14.39
C ILE A 68 6.46 -11.51 -13.48
N THR A 69 6.19 -12.68 -14.05
CA THR A 69 5.85 -13.89 -13.28
C THR A 69 7.13 -14.56 -12.76
N PRO A 70 7.18 -15.05 -11.51
CA PRO A 70 6.10 -15.14 -10.51
C PRO A 70 5.94 -13.90 -9.61
N VAL A 71 6.78 -12.88 -9.73
CA VAL A 71 6.75 -11.66 -8.88
C VAL A 71 5.37 -11.00 -8.89
N SER A 72 4.72 -10.96 -10.05
CA SER A 72 3.36 -10.46 -10.22
C SER A 72 2.35 -11.07 -9.24
N TRP A 73 2.46 -12.36 -8.96
CA TRP A 73 1.52 -13.05 -8.07
C TRP A 73 1.62 -12.51 -6.65
N PHE A 74 2.84 -12.37 -6.13
CA PHE A 74 3.07 -11.83 -4.78
C PHE A 74 2.66 -10.37 -4.66
N VAL A 75 3.00 -9.54 -5.66
CA VAL A 75 2.65 -8.12 -5.63
C VAL A 75 1.13 -7.92 -5.64
N PHE A 76 0.43 -8.59 -6.55
CA PHE A 76 -1.02 -8.46 -6.67
C PHE A 76 -1.76 -9.03 -5.47
N ASP A 77 -1.29 -10.17 -4.94
CA ASP A 77 -1.84 -10.77 -3.73
C ASP A 77 -1.67 -9.86 -2.51
N HIS A 78 -0.49 -9.26 -2.30
CA HIS A 78 -0.26 -8.33 -1.19
C HIS A 78 -1.14 -7.07 -1.29
N ILE A 79 -1.33 -6.52 -2.50
CA ILE A 79 -2.18 -5.34 -2.68
C ILE A 79 -3.66 -5.68 -2.44
N ASN A 80 -4.13 -6.84 -2.90
CA ASN A 80 -5.50 -7.28 -2.60
C ASN A 80 -5.72 -7.40 -1.09
N HIS A 81 -4.85 -8.13 -0.39
CA HIS A 81 -4.94 -8.25 1.07
C HIS A 81 -4.82 -6.89 1.78
N GLY A 82 -3.93 -6.02 1.32
CA GLY A 82 -3.79 -4.66 1.85
C GLY A 82 -5.09 -3.86 1.75
N ARG A 83 -5.75 -3.89 0.58
CA ARG A 83 -7.03 -3.21 0.34
C ARG A 83 -8.20 -3.84 1.11
N GLU A 84 -8.20 -5.15 1.30
CA GLU A 84 -9.21 -5.86 2.12
C GLU A 84 -9.20 -5.41 3.58
N GLU A 85 -8.01 -5.19 4.14
CA GLU A 85 -7.87 -4.66 5.50
C GLU A 85 -8.20 -3.17 5.56
N VAL A 86 -7.62 -2.39 4.64
CA VAL A 86 -7.74 -0.92 4.56
C VAL A 86 -7.66 -0.44 3.11
N ASN A 87 -8.71 0.24 2.64
CA ASN A 87 -8.71 0.99 1.39
C ASN A 87 -9.05 2.48 1.65
N PHE A 88 -8.04 3.34 1.55
CA PHE A 88 -8.20 4.79 1.75
C PHE A 88 -9.06 5.46 0.69
N SER A 89 -9.19 4.87 -0.50
CA SER A 89 -10.06 5.38 -1.56
C SER A 89 -11.55 5.23 -1.23
N GLU A 90 -11.91 4.42 -0.24
CA GLU A 90 -13.28 4.19 0.21
C GLU A 90 -13.59 4.86 1.55
N TRP A 91 -12.67 5.69 2.05
CA TRP A 91 -12.68 6.21 3.42
C TRP A 91 -14.01 6.81 3.85
N ALA A 92 -14.60 7.71 3.06
CA ALA A 92 -15.82 8.41 3.44
C ALA A 92 -17.02 7.47 3.63
N SER A 93 -17.07 6.36 2.87
CA SER A 93 -18.11 5.33 2.95
C SER A 93 -18.01 4.45 4.21
N LEU A 94 -16.85 4.45 4.87
CA LEU A 94 -16.61 3.60 6.03
C LEU A 94 -17.39 4.06 7.26
N ARG A 95 -17.91 3.08 8.01
CA ARG A 95 -18.49 3.33 9.33
C ARG A 95 -17.41 3.93 10.26
N LYS A 96 -17.84 4.86 11.11
CA LYS A 96 -17.01 5.51 12.15
C LYS A 96 -16.18 4.53 12.97
N SER A 97 -16.75 3.39 13.39
CA SER A 97 -16.01 2.37 14.15
C SER A 97 -14.88 1.70 13.36
N LYS A 98 -15.04 1.52 12.04
CA LYS A 98 -13.97 1.00 11.17
C LYS A 98 -12.91 2.08 10.95
N LYS A 99 -13.29 3.35 10.75
CA LYS A 99 -12.34 4.48 10.67
C LYS A 99 -11.44 4.56 11.90
N VAL A 100 -12.02 4.52 13.10
CA VAL A 100 -11.25 4.54 14.38
C VAL A 100 -10.33 3.33 14.51
N ARG A 101 -10.78 2.13 14.10
CA ARG A 101 -9.94 0.93 14.08
C ARG A 101 -8.74 1.10 13.15
N ILE A 102 -8.97 1.55 11.91
CA ILE A 102 -7.91 1.77 10.92
C ILE A 102 -6.87 2.75 11.46
N LEU A 103 -7.30 3.85 12.09
CA LEU A 103 -6.38 4.84 12.65
C LEU A 103 -5.56 4.28 13.81
N LYS A 104 -6.17 3.43 14.66
CA LYS A 104 -5.45 2.71 15.71
C LYS A 104 -4.41 1.75 15.11
N ASP A 105 -4.81 0.95 14.12
CA ASP A 105 -3.92 -0.02 13.48
C ASP A 105 -2.77 0.71 12.76
N LEU A 106 -3.03 1.88 12.16
CA LEU A 106 -1.99 2.76 11.61
C LEU A 106 -1.01 3.20 12.68
N THR A 107 -1.49 3.69 13.84
CA THR A 107 -0.63 4.09 14.95
C THR A 107 0.26 2.94 15.42
N GLU A 108 -0.28 1.72 15.54
CA GLU A 108 0.48 0.54 15.95
C GLU A 108 1.49 0.10 14.89
N GLU A 109 1.05 -0.14 13.65
CA GLU A 109 1.88 -0.70 12.59
C GLU A 109 2.95 0.28 12.10
N VAL A 110 2.62 1.57 11.98
CA VAL A 110 3.60 2.60 11.64
C VAL A 110 4.47 2.91 12.86
N GLY A 111 3.91 3.06 14.05
CA GLY A 111 4.66 3.38 15.27
C GLY A 111 5.70 2.31 15.63
N GLU A 112 5.37 1.03 15.44
CA GLU A 112 6.28 -0.09 15.65
C GLU A 112 7.23 -0.35 14.47
N GLY A 113 7.10 0.40 13.37
CA GLY A 113 7.95 0.28 12.19
C GLY A 113 7.71 -0.99 11.37
N LYS A 114 6.54 -1.64 11.54
CA LYS A 114 6.11 -2.77 10.72
C LYS A 114 5.65 -2.34 9.33
N MET A 115 5.14 -1.11 9.23
CA MET A 115 4.69 -0.50 7.98
C MET A 115 5.47 0.79 7.65
N PRO A 116 5.83 1.01 6.37
CA PRO A 116 5.70 0.06 5.25
C PRO A 116 6.61 -1.17 5.41
N LEU A 117 6.22 -2.29 4.80
CA LEU A 117 6.97 -3.56 4.89
C LEU A 117 8.44 -3.37 4.50
N GLU A 118 9.37 -3.99 5.25
CA GLU A 118 10.80 -3.91 4.96
C GLU A 118 11.11 -4.39 3.53
N SER A 119 10.49 -5.50 3.10
CA SER A 119 10.64 -6.03 1.74
C SER A 119 10.19 -5.06 0.65
N TYR A 120 9.21 -4.20 0.95
CA TYR A 120 8.74 -3.16 0.04
C TYR A 120 9.74 -2.01 -0.04
N THR A 121 10.22 -1.53 1.10
CA THR A 121 11.16 -0.39 1.18
C THR A 121 12.55 -0.68 0.61
N ILE A 122 12.98 -1.95 0.54
CA ILE A 122 14.21 -2.34 -0.17
C ILE A 122 14.18 -1.92 -1.65
N MET A 123 13.01 -1.99 -2.30
CA MET A 123 12.83 -1.64 -3.71
C MET A 123 12.22 -0.24 -3.88
N HIS A 124 11.62 0.33 -2.83
CA HIS A 124 10.95 1.63 -2.79
C HIS A 124 11.48 2.46 -1.63
N GLY A 125 12.74 2.91 -1.73
CA GLY A 125 13.38 3.65 -0.66
C GLY A 125 12.70 4.99 -0.33
N ASP A 126 11.93 5.54 -1.28
CA ASP A 126 11.09 6.73 -1.07
C ASP A 126 9.94 6.50 -0.08
N ALA A 127 9.45 5.27 0.03
CA ALA A 127 8.45 4.88 1.02
C ALA A 127 9.02 4.64 2.42
N GLN A 128 10.34 4.60 2.57
CA GLN A 128 10.97 4.37 3.87
C GLN A 128 10.79 5.60 4.78
N LEU A 129 9.93 5.48 5.78
CA LEU A 129 9.65 6.55 6.72
C LEU A 129 10.83 6.77 7.68
N SER A 130 11.22 8.03 7.87
CA SER A 130 12.08 8.43 8.99
C SER A 130 11.35 8.31 10.33
N LYS A 131 12.08 8.40 11.45
CA LYS A 131 11.45 8.42 12.77
C LYS A 131 10.48 9.60 12.91
N GLU A 132 10.88 10.76 12.42
CA GLU A 132 10.10 11.99 12.48
C GLU A 132 8.82 11.88 11.63
N GLN A 133 8.91 11.26 10.45
CA GLN A 133 7.74 11.01 9.59
C GLN A 133 6.77 10.00 10.21
N ARG A 134 7.29 8.94 10.87
CA ARG A 134 6.46 8.01 11.63
C ARG A 134 5.76 8.70 12.80
N ASP A 135 6.51 9.46 13.60
CA ASP A 135 5.96 10.22 14.73
C ASP A 135 4.89 11.21 14.25
N LEU A 136 5.09 11.85 13.10
CA LEU A 136 4.10 12.73 12.48
C LEU A 136 2.81 12.00 12.10
N LEU A 137 2.90 10.84 11.43
CA LEU A 137 1.74 10.03 11.05
C LEU A 137 0.98 9.50 12.27
N VAL A 138 1.70 9.03 13.30
CA VAL A 138 1.12 8.54 14.55
C VAL A 138 0.33 9.65 15.25
N ASN A 139 0.96 10.81 15.45
CA ASN A 139 0.32 11.94 16.10
C ASN A 139 -0.90 12.44 15.31
N TRP A 140 -0.80 12.47 13.98
CA TRP A 140 -1.94 12.80 13.12
C TRP A 140 -3.07 11.79 13.27
N ALA A 141 -2.78 10.49 13.26
CA ALA A 141 -3.80 9.44 13.35
C ALA A 141 -4.53 9.44 14.70
N GLU A 142 -3.80 9.66 15.80
CA GLU A 142 -4.39 9.81 17.14
C GLU A 142 -5.32 11.03 17.23
N GLY A 143 -4.87 12.18 16.72
CA GLY A 143 -5.66 13.41 16.68
C GLY A 143 -6.91 13.27 15.81
N PHE A 144 -6.74 12.75 14.59
CA PHE A 144 -7.82 12.55 13.63
C PHE A 144 -8.84 11.52 14.13
N SER A 145 -8.40 10.48 14.84
CA SER A 145 -9.30 9.51 15.48
C SER A 145 -10.21 10.17 16.51
N ALA A 146 -9.69 11.12 17.29
CA ALA A 146 -10.48 11.88 18.24
C ALA A 146 -11.51 12.81 17.56
N GLU A 147 -11.22 13.31 16.35
CA GLU A 147 -12.18 14.08 15.54
C GLU A 147 -13.29 13.19 14.99
N VAL A 148 -12.93 12.07 14.36
CA VAL A 148 -13.88 11.06 13.89
C VAL A 148 -14.79 10.58 15.02
N MET A 149 -14.27 10.43 16.24
CA MET A 149 -15.05 10.08 17.44
C MET A 149 -16.07 11.13 17.88
N LYS A 150 -15.94 12.39 17.46
CA LYS A 150 -16.87 13.47 17.81
C LYS A 150 -17.99 13.67 16.79
N GLU A 151 -17.78 13.30 15.53
CA GLU A 151 -18.77 13.38 14.44
C GLU A 151 -19.93 12.38 14.59
#